data_AF-A0A6P0TAT8-F1
#
_entry.id   AF-A0A6P0TAT8-F1
#
_cell.length_a   1.000
_cell.length_b   1.000
_cell.length_c   1.000
_cell.angle_alpha   90.00
_cell.angle_beta   90.00
_cell.angle_gamma   90.00
#
_symmetry.space_group_name_H-M   'P 1'
#
loop_
_entity.id
_entity.type
_entity.pdbx_description
1 polymer ?
#
loop_
_entity_poly.entity_id
_entity_poly.type
_entity_poly.pdbx_seq_one_letter_code
_entity_poly.pdbx_strand_id
1 'polypeptide(L)' 'MQNYVFVIDTNKQPLNPISPKKARRLLDKGKAAVFRMYPFTIILKTAIANPTISP' A
#
# COMPACT_ATOMS: atom_id res chain seq x y z
N MET A 1 2.45 14.79 -13.35
CA MET A 1 3.08 14.36 -12.08
C MET A 1 2.50 13.01 -11.69
N GLN A 2 3.31 11.95 -11.64
CA GLN A 2 2.83 10.66 -11.14
C GLN A 2 2.80 10.73 -9.62
N ASN A 3 1.59 10.69 -9.05
CA ASN A 3 1.40 10.64 -7.62
C ASN A 3 1.37 9.17 -7.21
N TYR A 4 2.23 8.75 -6.29
CA TYR A 4 2.35 7.37 -5.83
C TYR A 4 2.03 7.28 -4.34
N VAL A 5 1.46 6.16 -3.93
CA VAL A 5 1.16 5.86 -2.54
C VAL A 5 2.08 4.74 -2.09
N PHE A 6 2.76 4.96 -0.96
CA PHE A 6 3.58 3.94 -0.35
C PHE A 6 2.70 2.88 0.28
N VAL A 7 3.08 1.62 0.11
CA VAL A 7 2.35 0.48 0.64
C VAL A 7 3.30 -0.32 1.49
N ILE A 8 2.85 -0.67 2.69
CA ILE A 8 3.55 -1.61 3.56
C ILE A 8 2.64 -2.79 3.88
N ASP A 9 3.24 -3.92 4.18
CA ASP A 9 2.54 -5.10 4.65
C ASP A 9 2.32 -5.07 6.18
N THR A 10 1.52 -6.00 6.71
CA THR A 10 1.32 -6.21 8.15
C THR A 10 2.63 -6.53 8.89
N ASN A 11 3.60 -7.13 8.19
CA ASN A 11 4.96 -7.38 8.68
C ASN A 11 5.87 -6.14 8.57
N LYS A 12 5.30 -4.97 8.22
CA LYS A 12 6.01 -3.70 7.99
C LYS A 12 7.04 -3.77 6.87
N GLN A 13 6.93 -4.75 5.98
CA GLN A 13 7.78 -4.84 4.80
C GLN A 13 7.27 -3.88 3.72
N PRO A 14 8.15 -3.08 3.10
CA PRO A 14 7.76 -2.19 2.01
C PRO A 14 7.37 -3.00 0.78
N LEU A 15 6.32 -2.55 0.10
CA LEU A 15 5.84 -3.12 -1.15
C LEU A 15 5.95 -2.10 -2.27
N ASN A 16 5.71 -2.55 -3.50
CA ASN A 16 5.70 -1.68 -4.65
C ASN A 16 4.69 -0.53 -4.47
N PRO A 17 5.09 0.71 -4.76
CA PRO A 17 4.17 1.84 -4.69
C PRO A 17 3.05 1.64 -5.69
N ILE A 18 1.84 2.04 -5.31
CA ILE A 18 0.66 1.92 -6.15
C ILE A 18 0.10 3.29 -6.50
N SER A 19 -0.70 3.33 -7.57
CA SER A 19 -1.43 4.55 -7.90
C SER A 19 -2.50 4.85 -6.82
N PRO A 20 -2.80 6.13 -6.53
CA PRO A 20 -3.84 6.53 -5.59
C PRO A 20 -5.20 5.88 -5.85
N LYS A 21 -5.53 5.62 -7.13
CA LYS A 21 -6.75 4.91 -7.53
C LYS A 21 -6.81 3.48 -6.97
N LYS A 22 -5.68 2.75 -6.98
CA LYS A 22 -5.59 1.42 -6.36
C LYS A 22 -5.62 1.51 -4.83
N ALA A 23 -4.93 2.49 -4.25
CA ALA A 23 -4.92 2.71 -2.79
C ALA A 23 -6.33 2.95 -2.25
N ARG A 24 -7.10 3.85 -2.87
CA ARG A 24 -8.50 4.11 -2.51
C ARG A 24 -9.35 2.85 -2.62
N ARG A 25 -9.24 2.08 -3.70
CA ARG A 25 -9.95 0.79 -3.84
C ARG A 25 -9.63 -0.21 -2.72
N LEU A 26 -8.41 -0.23 -2.20
CA LEU A 26 -8.03 -1.12 -1.09
C LEU A 26 -8.59 -0.63 0.25
N LEU A 27 -8.61 0.68 0.47
CA LEU A 27 -9.21 1.32 1.64
C LEU A 27 -10.74 1.13 1.64
N ASP A 28 -11.41 1.39 0.53
CA ASP A 28 -12.86 1.22 0.37
C ASP A 28 -13.30 -0.24 0.59
N LYS A 29 -12.46 -1.20 0.16
CA LYS A 29 -12.69 -2.63 0.40
C LYS A 29 -12.28 -3.09 1.81
N GLY A 30 -11.79 -2.21 2.66
CA GLY A 30 -11.33 -2.53 4.01
C GLY A 30 -10.11 -3.45 4.09
N LYS A 31 -9.40 -3.67 2.97
CA LYS A 31 -8.20 -4.53 2.87
C LYS A 31 -6.91 -3.84 3.32
N ALA A 32 -6.93 -2.50 3.34
CA ALA A 32 -5.85 -1.67 3.83
C ALA A 32 -6.34 -0.71 4.91
N ALA A 33 -5.42 -0.15 5.67
CA ALA A 33 -5.64 0.98 6.57
C ALA A 33 -4.61 2.08 6.29
N VAL A 34 -4.89 3.30 6.74
CA VAL A 34 -3.90 4.39 6.66
C VAL A 34 -2.85 4.16 7.75
N PHE A 35 -1.58 4.12 7.35
CA PHE A 35 -0.46 4.00 8.28
C PHE A 35 0.06 5.38 8.71
N ARG A 36 0.24 6.30 7.75
CA ARG A 36 0.73 7.66 7.98
C ARG A 36 0.18 8.62 6.92
N MET A 37 -0.08 9.87 7.31
CA MET A 37 -0.60 10.90 6.39
C MET A 37 0.45 11.54 5.47
N TYR A 38 1.69 11.75 5.93
CA TYR A 38 2.76 12.29 5.06
C TYR A 38 4.15 11.67 5.36
N PRO A 39 4.83 11.05 4.36
CA PRO A 39 4.26 10.72 3.06
C PRO A 39 3.05 9.78 3.23
N PHE A 40 2.08 9.86 2.30
CA PHE A 40 0.86 9.08 2.42
C PHE A 40 1.18 7.60 2.23
N THR A 41 0.98 6.83 3.29
CA THR A 41 1.33 5.41 3.35
C THR A 41 0.12 4.61 3.83
N ILE A 42 -0.18 3.52 3.13
CA ILE A 42 -1.20 2.55 3.55
C ILE A 42 -0.53 1.25 3.99
N ILE A 43 -1.15 0.58 4.96
CA ILE A 43 -0.76 -0.75 5.42
C ILE A 43 -1.81 -1.78 5.00
N LEU A 44 -1.38 -2.90 4.43
CA LEU A 44 -2.25 -4.04 4.13
C LEU A 44 -2.54 -4.83 5.40
N LYS A 45 -3.78 -5.33 5.52
CA LYS A 45 -4.18 -6.18 6.66
C LYS A 45 -3.78 -7.66 6.50
N THR A 46 -3.22 -8.01 5.34
CA THR A 46 -2.90 -9.39 4.96
C THR A 46 -1.43 -9.50 4.62
N ALA A 47 -0.73 -10.42 5.26
CA ALA A 47 0.66 -10.71 4.96
C ALA A 47 0.84 -11.17 3.50
N ILE A 48 1.72 -10.52 2.75
CA ILE A 48 2.13 -10.96 1.41
C ILE A 48 3.47 -11.68 1.56
N ALA A 49 3.43 -13.01 1.49
CA ALA A 49 4.63 -13.84 1.64
C ALA A 49 5.62 -13.67 0.47
N ASN A 50 5.12 -13.43 -0.75
CA ASN A 50 5.92 -13.31 -1.97
C ASN A 50 5.52 -12.04 -2.75
N PRO A 51 6.05 -10.87 -2.39
CA PRO A 51 5.78 -9.66 -3.15
C PRO A 51 6.49 -9.75 -4.51
N THR A 52 5.72 -9.68 -5.60
CA THR A 52 6.30 -9.57 -6.95
C THR A 52 6.81 -8.16 -7.17
N ILE A 53 8.12 -7.98 -6.99
CA ILE A 53 8.83 -6.72 -7.21
C ILE A 53 9.14 -6.62 -8.70
N SER A 54 8.22 -6.07 -9.50
CA SER A 54 8.51 -5.79 -10.92
C SER A 54 9.38 -4.53 -11.04
N PRO A 55 10.47 -4.56 -11.82
CA PRO A 55 11.31 -3.39 -12.11
C PRO A 55 10.58 -2.35 -12.99
#